data_AF-A0A5N5G5E5-F1
#
_entry.id   AF-A0A5N5G5E5-F1
#
_cell.length_a   1.000
_cell.length_b   1.000
_cell.length_c   1.000
_cell.angle_alpha   90.00
_cell.angle_beta   90.00
_cell.angle_gamma   90.00
#
_symmetry.space_group_name_H-M   'P 1'
#
loop_
_entity.id
_entity.type
_entity.pdbx_description
1 polymer ?
#
loop_
_entity_poly.entity_id
_entity_poly.type
_entity_poly.pdbx_seq_one_letter_code
_entity_poly.pdbx_strand_id
1 'polypeptide(L)'
;MCMAWDSLQDSKYWRGDIGTIFFPFGAAGNKSIFKEAPSPPSSGQASYSIASYSTARLSRLEFTYTFPLSSGPKFIRLYFYPASYGPNFDRSQALFSVKAGGFILLHDFNASVTADASGSDIIYKEFCLHTEAGQNLNITFTPTSPDAYAFINFIEIISMPPYLYYTSPQSPDGVAYVGSENTIRIENNTALEMVYRINIGDERQIYFDHDTGMDRQWDSLELEYNYLEDLSKKYSVLPLNNSVQLNFSEIPEYSAPKEVYQTGRSMGRNKTINKSYNLTWKFPVDSMFAYLVRLHFCEFEGDITMPRDRLFRIYISNQSVDQMADIIMWSGGNGRPVYKDYVVFMSGDPTIPKKVNLFLALEASKKDWLTNYNDAILNGLEMFKLSANQNLAGQSPDPPPIAPARGTPSKPSARSGTPSKLGVVRYGIPYRN
;
A
#
# COMPACT_ATOMS: atom_id res chain seq x y z
N MET A 1 -7.87 -14.18 13.97
CA MET A 1 -7.00 -13.60 15.02
C MET A 1 -6.20 -14.70 15.68
N CYS A 2 -4.92 -14.44 15.90
CA CYS A 2 -4.07 -15.36 16.65
C CYS A 2 -4.37 -15.23 18.15
N MET A 3 -5.52 -15.75 18.60
CA MET A 3 -5.98 -15.65 19.99
C MET A 3 -7.01 -16.73 20.32
N ALA A 4 -7.34 -16.86 21.61
CA ALA A 4 -8.23 -17.91 22.13
C ALA A 4 -9.73 -17.63 21.98
N TRP A 5 -10.12 -16.40 21.66
CA TRP A 5 -11.51 -15.95 21.72
C TRP A 5 -11.88 -15.19 20.46
N ASP A 6 -13.16 -15.21 20.11
CA ASP A 6 -13.67 -14.35 19.06
C ASP A 6 -13.79 -12.91 19.58
N SER A 7 -13.62 -11.94 18.69
CA SER A 7 -13.79 -10.53 19.04
C SER A 7 -14.53 -9.76 17.96
N LEU A 8 -15.36 -8.81 18.37
CA LEU A 8 -15.95 -7.83 17.48
C LEU A 8 -15.09 -6.57 17.56
N GLN A 9 -14.36 -6.26 16.51
CA GLN A 9 -13.52 -5.06 16.43
C GLN A 9 -13.70 -4.41 15.07
N ASP A 10 -13.84 -3.08 15.08
CA ASP A 10 -14.05 -2.25 13.89
C ASP A 10 -15.17 -2.77 12.97
N SER A 11 -16.31 -3.10 13.59
CA SER A 11 -17.48 -3.67 12.91
C SER A 11 -17.24 -5.02 12.20
N LYS A 12 -16.06 -5.63 12.38
CA LYS A 12 -15.72 -6.96 11.88
C LYS A 12 -15.71 -7.98 12.99
N TYR A 13 -16.24 -9.17 12.67
CA TYR A 13 -16.13 -10.33 13.55
C TYR A 13 -14.85 -11.09 13.24
N TRP A 14 -13.99 -11.13 14.22
CA TRP A 14 -12.71 -11.79 14.16
C TRP A 14 -12.74 -13.10 14.94
N ARG A 15 -12.44 -14.20 14.25
CA ARG A 15 -12.38 -15.52 14.87
C ARG A 15 -11.02 -15.81 15.49
N GLY A 16 -10.98 -16.27 16.74
CA GLY A 16 -9.76 -16.80 17.36
C GLY A 16 -9.30 -18.08 16.66
N ASP A 17 -8.00 -18.34 16.56
CA ASP A 17 -7.47 -19.52 15.86
C ASP A 17 -7.34 -20.75 16.77
N ILE A 18 -7.23 -20.56 18.08
CA ILE A 18 -7.09 -21.65 19.06
C ILE A 18 -8.38 -22.48 19.15
N GLY A 19 -8.24 -23.80 19.08
CA GLY A 19 -9.38 -24.72 19.18
C GLY A 19 -10.28 -24.73 17.95
N THR A 20 -9.88 -24.08 16.85
CA THR A 20 -10.63 -24.06 15.60
C THR A 20 -10.02 -25.00 14.56
N ILE A 21 -10.78 -25.26 13.48
CA ILE A 21 -10.28 -25.98 12.31
C ILE A 21 -9.11 -25.27 11.59
N PHE A 22 -8.88 -23.99 11.90
CA PHE A 22 -7.80 -23.19 11.34
C PHE A 22 -6.56 -23.18 12.22
N PHE A 23 -6.56 -23.90 13.35
CA PHE A 23 -5.37 -23.97 14.20
C PHE A 23 -4.18 -24.51 13.39
N PRO A 24 -3.02 -23.83 13.39
CA PRO A 24 -1.96 -24.19 12.48
C PRO A 24 -1.29 -25.49 12.90
N PHE A 25 -0.96 -26.30 11.91
CA PHE A 25 -0.14 -27.49 12.09
C PHE A 25 1.35 -27.10 12.08
N GLY A 26 2.20 -27.83 12.80
CA GLY A 26 3.64 -27.56 12.88
C GLY A 26 4.47 -28.83 12.83
N ALA A 27 5.79 -28.69 12.68
CA ALA A 27 6.73 -29.82 12.70
C ALA A 27 6.64 -30.60 14.02
N ALA A 28 6.84 -31.93 13.97
CA ALA A 28 6.67 -32.82 15.11
C ALA A 28 7.54 -32.38 16.31
N GLY A 29 6.92 -32.17 17.48
CA GLY A 29 7.61 -32.00 18.77
C GLY A 29 7.50 -30.62 19.43
N ASN A 30 7.14 -29.54 18.73
CA ASN A 30 6.83 -28.25 19.37
C ASN A 30 5.78 -27.47 18.58
N LYS A 31 4.69 -27.10 19.26
CA LYS A 31 3.59 -26.33 18.67
C LYS A 31 3.93 -24.84 18.64
N SER A 32 3.42 -24.13 17.64
CA SER A 32 3.37 -22.67 17.68
C SER A 32 2.67 -22.21 18.96
N ILE A 33 3.13 -21.10 19.51
CA ILE A 33 2.61 -20.56 20.77
C ILE A 33 1.94 -19.21 20.56
N PHE A 34 1.06 -18.87 21.48
CA PHE A 34 0.39 -17.59 21.55
C PHE A 34 1.07 -16.70 22.60
N LYS A 35 1.23 -15.41 22.28
CA LYS A 35 1.72 -14.39 23.21
C LYS A 35 0.96 -13.07 23.03
N GLU A 36 0.80 -12.37 24.14
CA GLU A 36 0.35 -10.98 24.15
C GLU A 36 1.53 -10.05 23.84
N ALA A 37 1.23 -8.97 23.14
CA ALA A 37 2.17 -7.91 22.88
C ALA A 37 2.43 -7.09 24.17
N PRO A 38 3.66 -6.58 24.37
CA PRO A 38 4.03 -5.86 25.59
C PRO A 38 3.31 -4.51 25.73
N SER A 39 2.94 -3.91 24.61
CA SER A 39 2.25 -2.62 24.53
C SER A 39 1.41 -2.59 23.24
N PRO A 40 0.38 -1.74 23.18
CA PRO A 40 -0.30 -1.43 21.92
C PRO A 40 0.62 -0.71 20.91
N PRO A 41 0.42 -0.87 19.59
CA PRO A 41 1.03 0.02 18.59
C PRO A 41 0.53 1.46 18.74
N SER A 42 1.27 2.43 18.22
CA SER A 42 0.82 3.82 18.20
C SER A 42 -0.44 4.03 17.32
N SER A 43 -1.38 4.86 17.78
CA SER A 43 -2.75 4.95 17.24
C SER A 43 -2.89 5.61 15.86
N GLY A 44 -1.84 6.25 15.36
CA GLY A 44 -1.94 7.09 14.16
C GLY A 44 -1.86 6.34 12.82
N GLN A 45 -1.58 5.04 12.82
CA GLN A 45 -1.23 4.31 11.59
C GLN A 45 -1.90 2.93 11.46
N ALA A 46 -2.78 2.57 12.39
CA ALA A 46 -3.36 1.24 12.43
C ALA A 46 -4.55 1.07 11.49
N SER A 47 -4.47 0.11 10.57
CA SER A 47 -5.58 -0.28 9.69
C SER A 47 -6.75 -0.88 10.45
N TYR A 48 -6.52 -1.38 11.66
CA TYR A 48 -7.53 -1.86 12.60
C TYR A 48 -7.26 -1.28 13.98
N SER A 49 -8.24 -1.34 14.87
CA SER A 49 -8.10 -1.00 16.27
C SER A 49 -6.81 -1.59 16.84
N ILE A 50 -6.10 -0.77 17.60
CA ILE A 50 -4.96 -1.15 18.41
C ILE A 50 -5.20 -2.47 19.17
N ALA A 51 -6.43 -2.69 19.64
CA ALA A 51 -6.81 -3.88 20.39
C ALA A 51 -6.67 -5.16 19.56
N SER A 52 -6.70 -5.07 18.23
CA SER A 52 -6.48 -6.21 17.34
C SER A 52 -5.05 -6.67 17.51
N TYR A 53 -4.05 -5.79 17.37
CA TYR A 53 -2.62 -6.10 17.46
C TYR A 53 -2.08 -6.51 18.84
N SER A 54 -2.95 -6.68 19.83
CA SER A 54 -2.59 -7.10 21.19
C SER A 54 -1.99 -8.51 21.29
N THR A 55 -2.05 -9.32 20.23
CA THR A 55 -1.67 -10.73 20.28
C THR A 55 -1.00 -11.22 19.01
N ALA A 56 -0.14 -12.23 19.14
CA ALA A 56 0.52 -12.89 18.03
C ALA A 56 0.65 -14.40 18.25
N ARG A 57 0.66 -15.14 17.15
CA ARG A 57 1.16 -16.53 17.11
C ARG A 57 2.58 -16.54 16.61
N LEU A 58 3.43 -17.30 17.26
CA LEU A 58 4.87 -17.31 17.00
C LEU A 58 5.49 -18.69 17.21
N SER A 59 6.56 -18.97 16.47
CA SER A 59 7.23 -20.27 16.47
C SER A 59 8.67 -20.16 15.96
N ARG A 60 9.58 -20.93 16.58
CA ARG A 60 10.96 -21.16 16.09
C ARG A 60 11.05 -22.30 15.07
N LEU A 61 9.93 -22.97 14.81
CA LEU A 61 9.78 -23.99 13.78
C LEU A 61 8.73 -23.57 12.78
N GLU A 62 8.76 -24.20 11.61
CA GLU A 62 7.73 -24.01 10.59
C GLU A 62 6.33 -24.34 11.12
N PHE A 63 5.36 -23.50 10.76
CA PHE A 63 3.94 -23.75 10.99
C PHE A 63 3.10 -23.30 9.79
N THR A 64 1.98 -24.00 9.58
CA THR A 64 1.11 -23.80 8.41
C THR A 64 -0.34 -23.67 8.83
N TYR A 65 -1.00 -22.62 8.32
CA TYR A 65 -2.46 -22.50 8.32
C TYR A 65 -3.04 -23.10 7.05
N THR A 66 -4.18 -23.77 7.16
CA THR A 66 -4.90 -24.37 6.02
C THR A 66 -6.33 -23.86 5.99
N PHE A 67 -6.71 -23.27 4.86
CA PHE A 67 -8.04 -22.69 4.66
C PHE A 67 -8.78 -23.42 3.53
N PRO A 68 -9.90 -24.12 3.83
CA PRO A 68 -10.79 -24.62 2.80
C PRO A 68 -11.58 -23.45 2.19
N LEU A 69 -11.28 -23.11 0.94
CA LEU A 69 -11.85 -21.94 0.26
C LEU A 69 -12.55 -22.35 -1.04
N SER A 70 -13.52 -21.55 -1.46
CA SER A 70 -14.08 -21.64 -2.81
C SER A 70 -13.03 -21.26 -3.86
N SER A 71 -13.21 -21.73 -5.09
CA SER A 71 -12.36 -21.32 -6.21
C SER A 71 -12.51 -19.82 -6.52
N GLY A 72 -11.50 -19.24 -7.16
CA GLY A 72 -11.50 -17.86 -7.60
C GLY A 72 -10.44 -17.01 -6.89
N PRO A 73 -10.29 -15.75 -7.29
CA PRO A 73 -9.27 -14.89 -6.71
C PRO A 73 -9.61 -14.47 -5.28
N LYS A 74 -8.57 -14.31 -4.46
CA LYS A 74 -8.64 -13.95 -3.05
C LYS A 74 -7.63 -12.84 -2.76
N PHE A 75 -8.03 -11.86 -1.96
CA PHE A 75 -7.09 -11.07 -1.19
C PHE A 75 -6.59 -11.91 -0.02
N ILE A 76 -5.28 -11.91 0.21
CA ILE A 76 -4.62 -12.44 1.39
C ILE A 76 -3.90 -11.28 2.05
N ARG A 77 -4.31 -10.94 3.27
CA ARG A 77 -3.72 -9.86 4.04
C ARG A 77 -3.06 -10.40 5.29
N LEU A 78 -1.80 -10.03 5.45
CA LEU A 78 -0.96 -10.45 6.57
C LEU A 78 -0.62 -9.21 7.40
N TYR A 79 -0.87 -9.30 8.69
CA TYR A 79 -0.67 -8.20 9.64
C TYR A 79 0.38 -8.58 10.66
N PHE A 80 1.40 -7.74 10.77
CA PHE A 80 2.53 -7.94 11.67
C PHE A 80 2.69 -6.72 12.59
N TYR A 81 2.87 -6.98 13.88
CA TYR A 81 3.31 -6.01 14.86
C TYR A 81 4.63 -6.49 15.48
N PRO A 82 5.80 -6.06 14.95
CA PRO A 82 7.11 -6.50 15.42
C PRO A 82 7.49 -5.89 16.78
N ALA A 83 6.93 -6.44 17.85
CA ALA A 83 7.30 -6.18 19.24
C ALA A 83 8.12 -7.35 19.83
N SER A 84 8.72 -7.15 21.00
CA SER A 84 9.37 -8.25 21.74
C SER A 84 8.33 -9.00 22.58
N TYR A 85 8.00 -10.23 22.19
CA TYR A 85 6.94 -11.05 22.79
C TYR A 85 7.48 -11.88 23.96
N GLY A 86 7.66 -11.22 25.11
CA GLY A 86 8.26 -11.83 26.31
C GLY A 86 9.78 -12.03 26.18
N PRO A 87 10.41 -12.76 27.13
CA PRO A 87 11.88 -12.82 27.21
C PRO A 87 12.54 -13.63 26.08
N ASN A 88 11.78 -14.46 25.37
CA ASN A 88 12.31 -15.47 24.44
C ASN A 88 12.09 -15.14 22.97
N PHE A 89 11.44 -14.02 22.65
CA PHE A 89 11.08 -13.63 21.28
C PHE A 89 11.34 -12.15 21.09
N ASP A 90 12.61 -11.81 20.95
CA ASP A 90 13.02 -10.43 20.74
C ASP A 90 12.65 -9.95 19.33
N ARG A 91 12.19 -8.71 19.15
CA ARG A 91 11.77 -8.21 17.83
C ARG A 91 12.87 -8.29 16.76
N SER A 92 14.15 -8.25 17.15
CA SER A 92 15.29 -8.34 16.21
C SER A 92 15.48 -9.74 15.63
N GLN A 93 14.93 -10.78 16.28
CA GLN A 93 15.01 -12.17 15.85
C GLN A 93 13.84 -12.59 14.94
N ALA A 94 12.91 -11.67 14.63
CA ALA A 94 11.79 -11.94 13.74
C ALA A 94 12.24 -11.95 12.27
N LEU A 95 12.81 -13.07 11.83
CA LEU A 95 13.33 -13.29 10.48
C LEU A 95 12.78 -14.59 9.88
N PHE A 96 11.94 -14.49 8.86
CA PHE A 96 11.22 -15.64 8.33
C PHE A 96 10.77 -15.45 6.88
N SER A 97 10.38 -16.55 6.25
CA SER A 97 9.72 -16.58 4.94
C SER A 97 8.25 -16.95 5.07
N VAL A 98 7.44 -16.51 4.11
CA VAL A 98 6.02 -16.87 4.01
C VAL A 98 5.72 -17.39 2.61
N LYS A 99 5.14 -18.58 2.54
CA LYS A 99 4.66 -19.19 1.29
C LYS A 99 3.15 -19.36 1.33
N ALA A 100 2.48 -19.08 0.21
CA ALA A 100 1.06 -19.35 0.07
C ALA A 100 0.70 -19.73 -1.37
N GLY A 101 -0.15 -20.75 -1.54
CA GLY A 101 -0.66 -21.15 -2.86
C GLY A 101 0.42 -21.48 -3.90
N GLY A 102 1.58 -21.98 -3.46
CA GLY A 102 2.74 -22.24 -4.33
C GLY A 102 3.67 -21.04 -4.57
N PHE A 103 3.31 -19.85 -4.07
CA PHE A 103 4.12 -18.63 -4.21
C PHE A 103 4.92 -18.32 -2.95
N ILE A 104 6.11 -17.77 -3.13
CA ILE A 104 6.89 -17.12 -2.08
C ILE A 104 6.39 -15.69 -1.96
N LEU A 105 5.62 -15.41 -0.91
CA LEU A 105 5.10 -14.07 -0.64
C LEU A 105 6.16 -13.18 0.00
N LEU A 106 6.91 -13.74 0.96
CA LEU A 106 7.96 -13.08 1.72
C LEU A 106 9.16 -14.04 1.83
N HIS A 107 10.37 -13.51 1.73
CA HIS A 107 11.62 -14.28 1.82
C HIS A 107 12.61 -13.50 2.68
N ASP A 108 13.21 -14.16 3.68
CA ASP A 108 14.10 -13.52 4.67
C ASP A 108 13.56 -12.17 5.16
N PHE A 109 12.25 -12.15 5.43
CA PHE A 109 11.54 -10.96 5.84
C PHE A 109 11.90 -10.61 7.28
N ASN A 110 12.54 -9.44 7.43
CA ASN A 110 12.83 -8.87 8.73
C ASN A 110 11.74 -7.87 9.11
N ALA A 111 10.83 -8.29 9.98
CA ALA A 111 9.68 -7.48 10.35
C ALA A 111 10.08 -6.20 11.09
N SER A 112 11.01 -6.26 12.05
CA SER A 112 11.39 -5.06 12.82
C SER A 112 12.10 -4.02 11.95
N VAL A 113 13.03 -4.45 11.09
CA VAL A 113 13.72 -3.54 10.16
C VAL A 113 12.74 -2.91 9.17
N THR A 114 11.78 -3.68 8.67
CA THR A 114 10.77 -3.15 7.74
C THR A 114 9.88 -2.10 8.40
N ALA A 115 9.43 -2.37 9.63
CA ALA A 115 8.63 -1.43 10.44
C ALA A 115 9.41 -0.12 10.67
N ASP A 116 10.65 -0.25 11.18
CA ASP A 116 11.50 0.89 11.50
C ASP A 116 11.82 1.74 10.25
N ALA A 117 12.09 1.12 9.10
CA ALA A 117 12.33 1.81 7.84
C ALA A 117 11.09 2.52 7.28
N SER A 118 9.89 1.99 7.55
CA SER A 118 8.62 2.60 7.16
C SER A 118 8.16 3.73 8.09
N GLY A 119 8.80 3.88 9.26
CA GLY A 119 8.33 4.79 10.31
C GLY A 119 6.98 4.37 10.88
N SER A 120 6.67 3.07 10.85
CA SER A 120 5.44 2.51 11.39
C SER A 120 5.69 1.35 12.33
N ASP A 121 4.91 1.28 13.40
CA ASP A 121 4.97 0.18 14.37
C ASP A 121 4.43 -1.12 13.80
N ILE A 122 3.59 -1.07 12.77
CA ILE A 122 2.90 -2.22 12.18
C ILE A 122 3.25 -2.37 10.71
N ILE A 123 3.06 -3.58 10.20
CA ILE A 123 3.25 -3.88 8.79
C ILE A 123 2.00 -4.55 8.26
N TYR A 124 1.51 -4.00 7.16
CA TYR A 124 0.40 -4.51 6.39
C TYR A 124 0.94 -5.00 5.04
N LYS A 125 0.63 -6.25 4.69
CA LYS A 125 0.94 -6.84 3.38
C LYS A 125 -0.32 -7.42 2.77
N GLU A 126 -0.68 -6.97 1.57
CA GLU A 126 -1.82 -7.47 0.80
C GLU A 126 -1.34 -8.15 -0.49
N PHE A 127 -1.85 -9.36 -0.72
CA PHE A 127 -1.56 -10.14 -1.90
C PHE A 127 -2.85 -10.56 -2.60
N CYS A 128 -2.83 -10.74 -3.92
CA CYS A 128 -3.89 -11.40 -4.67
C CYS A 128 -3.39 -12.76 -5.16
N LEU A 129 -4.10 -13.82 -4.82
CA LEU A 129 -3.83 -15.18 -5.28
C LEU A 129 -5.12 -15.81 -5.82
N HIS A 130 -4.98 -16.73 -6.77
CA HIS A 130 -6.10 -17.54 -7.25
C HIS A 130 -6.14 -18.88 -6.52
N THR A 131 -7.33 -19.30 -6.06
CA THR A 131 -7.54 -20.64 -5.49
C THR A 131 -8.29 -21.53 -6.49
N GLU A 132 -7.80 -22.74 -6.69
CA GLU A 132 -8.46 -23.73 -7.54
C GLU A 132 -9.55 -24.50 -6.79
N ALA A 133 -10.53 -25.03 -7.53
CA ALA A 133 -11.60 -25.83 -6.93
C ALA A 133 -11.04 -27.09 -6.27
N GLY A 134 -11.43 -27.35 -5.02
CA GLY A 134 -11.01 -28.53 -4.27
C GLY A 134 -9.60 -28.45 -3.66
N GLN A 135 -8.89 -27.33 -3.84
CA GLN A 135 -7.61 -27.09 -3.17
C GLN A 135 -7.79 -26.19 -1.94
N ASN A 136 -7.15 -26.58 -0.83
CA ASN A 136 -7.04 -25.69 0.33
C ASN A 136 -5.91 -24.69 0.10
N LEU A 137 -6.11 -23.46 0.57
CA LEU A 137 -5.03 -22.48 0.64
C LEU A 137 -4.19 -22.75 1.89
N ASN A 138 -2.94 -23.18 1.67
CA ASN A 138 -1.95 -23.30 2.73
C ASN A 138 -1.12 -22.02 2.82
N ILE A 139 -0.96 -21.48 4.03
CA ILE A 139 -0.06 -20.36 4.33
C ILE A 139 0.97 -20.83 5.35
N THR A 140 2.22 -20.95 4.92
CA THR A 140 3.32 -21.53 5.68
C THR A 140 4.32 -20.45 6.07
N PHE A 141 4.65 -20.39 7.36
CA PHE A 141 5.60 -19.48 7.96
C PHE A 141 6.85 -20.27 8.40
N THR A 142 8.00 -19.91 7.86
CA THR A 142 9.26 -20.66 8.05
C THR A 142 10.36 -19.73 8.56
N PRO A 143 10.81 -19.84 9.82
CA PRO A 143 12.00 -19.12 10.30
C PRO A 143 13.23 -19.47 9.46
N THR A 144 14.07 -18.49 9.13
CA THR A 144 15.18 -18.71 8.17
C THR A 144 16.57 -18.81 8.80
N SER A 145 16.68 -18.69 10.13
CA SER A 145 17.93 -18.95 10.86
C SER A 145 17.67 -19.66 12.19
N PRO A 146 18.68 -20.33 12.80
CA PRO A 146 18.49 -21.14 14.00
C PRO A 146 17.89 -20.39 15.20
N ASP A 147 18.28 -19.11 15.37
CA ASP A 147 17.80 -18.25 16.46
C ASP A 147 16.61 -17.37 16.05
N ALA A 148 16.16 -17.47 14.81
CA ALA A 148 15.01 -16.71 14.35
C ALA A 148 13.68 -17.34 14.77
N TYR A 149 12.62 -16.56 14.67
CA TYR A 149 11.26 -17.04 14.74
C TYR A 149 10.39 -16.37 13.69
N ALA A 150 9.30 -17.04 13.36
CA ALA A 150 8.23 -16.51 12.54
C ALA A 150 7.04 -16.16 13.42
N PHE A 151 6.32 -15.11 13.05
CA PHE A 151 5.11 -14.72 13.75
C PHE A 151 4.08 -14.10 12.81
N ILE A 152 2.83 -14.07 13.27
CA ILE A 152 1.72 -13.40 12.60
C ILE A 152 0.72 -12.95 13.65
N ASN A 153 0.15 -11.75 13.47
CA ASN A 153 -0.91 -11.25 14.34
C ASN A 153 -2.28 -11.62 13.75
N PHE A 154 -2.53 -11.24 12.49
CA PHE A 154 -3.78 -11.53 11.78
C PHE A 154 -3.55 -12.00 10.36
N ILE A 155 -4.42 -12.90 9.93
CA ILE A 155 -4.60 -13.30 8.53
C ILE A 155 -6.04 -12.95 8.19
N GLU A 156 -6.23 -12.19 7.12
CA GLU A 156 -7.52 -11.92 6.53
C GLU A 156 -7.53 -12.46 5.09
N ILE A 157 -8.60 -13.17 4.74
CA ILE A 157 -8.80 -13.75 3.41
C ILE A 157 -10.17 -13.32 2.91
N ILE A 158 -10.21 -12.56 1.83
CA ILE A 158 -11.44 -12.00 1.27
C ILE A 158 -11.57 -12.44 -0.18
N SER A 159 -12.78 -12.85 -0.58
CA SER A 159 -13.03 -13.20 -1.98
C SER A 159 -13.09 -11.95 -2.84
N MET A 160 -12.48 -12.03 -4.02
CA MET A 160 -12.45 -10.95 -5.00
C MET A 160 -13.31 -11.31 -6.21
N PRO A 161 -13.96 -10.34 -6.88
CA PRO A 161 -14.58 -10.57 -8.17
C PRO A 161 -13.58 -11.12 -9.19
N PRO A 162 -13.99 -12.03 -10.08
CA PRO A 162 -13.13 -12.49 -11.16
C PRO A 162 -12.75 -11.30 -12.05
N TYR A 163 -11.52 -11.33 -12.55
CA TYR A 163 -11.02 -10.36 -13.54
C TYR A 163 -10.92 -8.91 -13.04
N LEU A 164 -10.99 -8.65 -11.73
CA LEU A 164 -10.74 -7.31 -11.20
C LEU A 164 -9.31 -6.82 -11.52
N TYR A 165 -8.28 -7.66 -11.29
CA TYR A 165 -6.87 -7.37 -11.63
C TYR A 165 -6.26 -8.41 -12.58
N TYR A 166 -7.08 -9.35 -13.07
CA TYR A 166 -6.67 -10.44 -13.95
C TYR A 166 -7.29 -10.24 -15.32
N THR A 167 -6.58 -10.61 -16.38
CA THR A 167 -7.08 -10.47 -17.74
C THR A 167 -8.21 -11.45 -17.99
N SER A 168 -9.38 -10.94 -18.39
CA SER A 168 -10.52 -11.79 -18.77
C SER A 168 -10.15 -12.70 -19.94
N PRO A 169 -10.51 -14.01 -19.91
CA PRO A 169 -10.38 -14.91 -21.05
C PRO A 169 -11.11 -14.42 -22.31
N GLN A 170 -12.14 -13.58 -22.13
CA GLN A 170 -12.94 -13.02 -23.21
C GLN A 170 -12.34 -11.74 -23.80
N SER A 171 -11.35 -11.13 -23.13
CA SER A 171 -10.65 -9.96 -23.67
C SER A 171 -9.68 -10.42 -24.75
N PRO A 172 -9.88 -10.01 -26.02
CA PRO A 172 -8.93 -10.33 -27.09
C PRO A 172 -7.58 -9.66 -26.84
N ASP A 173 -7.61 -8.47 -26.24
CA ASP A 173 -6.44 -7.67 -25.92
C ASP A 173 -6.02 -7.90 -24.47
N GLY A 174 -4.70 -7.98 -24.25
CA GLY A 174 -4.12 -8.01 -22.91
C GLY A 174 -4.01 -6.62 -22.30
N VAL A 175 -3.14 -6.49 -21.30
CA VAL A 175 -2.71 -5.23 -20.72
C VAL A 175 -1.52 -4.69 -21.51
N ALA A 176 -1.49 -3.39 -21.80
CA ALA A 176 -0.39 -2.77 -22.52
C ALA A 176 0.93 -2.91 -21.74
N TYR A 177 2.01 -3.33 -22.43
CA TYR A 177 3.33 -3.43 -21.83
C TYR A 177 4.16 -2.18 -22.16
N VAL A 178 4.53 -1.43 -21.13
CA VAL A 178 5.20 -0.13 -21.26
C VAL A 178 6.53 -0.28 -22.02
N GLY A 179 6.71 0.53 -23.06
CA GLY A 179 7.89 0.48 -23.94
C GLY A 179 7.85 -0.63 -24.99
N SER A 180 6.70 -1.28 -25.19
CA SER A 180 6.47 -2.28 -26.23
C SER A 180 5.13 -2.02 -26.93
N GLU A 181 5.01 -2.44 -28.19
CA GLU A 181 3.70 -2.51 -28.89
C GLU A 181 2.91 -3.76 -28.49
N ASN A 182 3.52 -4.69 -27.74
CA ASN A 182 2.88 -5.92 -27.30
C ASN A 182 2.00 -5.71 -26.06
N THR A 183 0.98 -6.55 -25.95
CA THR A 183 0.19 -6.70 -24.71
C THR A 183 0.58 -7.96 -23.96
N ILE A 184 0.47 -7.94 -22.63
CA ILE A 184 0.65 -9.09 -21.74
C ILE A 184 -0.68 -9.48 -21.08
N ARG A 185 -0.86 -10.76 -20.76
CA ARG A 185 -2.01 -11.24 -19.99
C ARG A 185 -1.59 -11.53 -18.56
N ILE A 186 -2.36 -11.04 -17.58
CA ILE A 186 -2.18 -11.37 -16.16
C ILE A 186 -3.16 -12.51 -15.86
N GLU A 187 -2.65 -13.73 -15.82
CA GLU A 187 -3.46 -14.94 -15.68
C GLU A 187 -3.58 -15.39 -14.22
N ASN A 188 -4.47 -16.36 -13.96
CA ASN A 188 -4.74 -16.87 -12.62
C ASN A 188 -3.52 -17.51 -11.93
N ASN A 189 -2.48 -17.88 -12.69
CA ASN A 189 -1.21 -18.39 -12.18
C ASN A 189 -0.21 -17.28 -11.79
N THR A 190 -0.62 -16.02 -11.81
CA THR A 190 0.19 -14.88 -11.38
C THR A 190 -0.30 -14.42 -10.01
N ALA A 191 0.60 -14.36 -9.03
CA ALA A 191 0.30 -13.72 -7.75
C ALA A 191 0.67 -12.24 -7.83
N LEU A 192 -0.08 -11.40 -7.10
CA LEU A 192 0.13 -9.95 -7.07
C LEU A 192 0.40 -9.51 -5.63
N GLU A 193 1.33 -8.58 -5.40
CA GLU A 193 1.49 -7.86 -4.12
C GLU A 193 1.05 -6.41 -4.33
N MET A 194 0.10 -5.92 -3.55
CA MET A 194 -0.28 -4.51 -3.56
C MET A 194 0.86 -3.71 -2.90
N VAL A 195 1.41 -2.75 -3.65
CA VAL A 195 2.49 -1.88 -3.17
C VAL A 195 2.04 -0.43 -2.96
N TYR A 196 1.05 0.04 -3.72
CA TYR A 196 0.41 1.36 -3.53
C TYR A 196 -1.07 1.29 -3.88
N ARG A 197 -1.91 1.96 -3.10
CA ARG A 197 -3.33 2.21 -3.39
C ARG A 197 -3.71 3.58 -2.84
N ILE A 198 -3.94 4.55 -3.70
CA ILE A 198 -4.03 5.98 -3.33
C ILE A 198 -5.31 6.60 -3.89
N ASN A 199 -6.08 7.26 -3.00
CA ASN A 199 -7.15 8.17 -3.37
C ASN A 199 -6.53 9.54 -3.68
N ILE A 200 -6.38 9.87 -4.96
CA ILE A 200 -5.54 10.99 -5.39
C ILE A 200 -6.24 12.31 -5.09
N GLY A 201 -5.55 13.19 -4.36
CA GLY A 201 -6.04 14.53 -4.10
C GLY A 201 -7.13 14.67 -3.02
N ASP A 202 -7.49 13.59 -2.32
CA ASP A 202 -8.42 13.65 -1.18
C ASP A 202 -7.67 13.70 0.15
N GLU A 203 -8.02 14.66 1.01
CA GLU A 203 -7.50 14.74 2.38
C GLU A 203 -7.86 13.51 3.21
N ARG A 204 -8.95 12.82 2.86
CA ARG A 204 -9.48 11.69 3.62
C ARG A 204 -8.93 10.38 3.11
N GLN A 205 -8.48 9.58 4.07
CA GLN A 205 -8.21 8.17 3.85
C GLN A 205 -9.55 7.43 3.69
N ILE A 206 -9.62 6.49 2.74
CA ILE A 206 -10.76 5.57 2.66
C ILE A 206 -10.37 4.32 3.44
N TYR A 207 -10.99 4.17 4.61
CA TYR A 207 -10.82 2.97 5.44
C TYR A 207 -11.56 1.78 4.85
N PHE A 208 -11.16 0.59 5.28
CA PHE A 208 -11.67 -0.68 4.76
C PHE A 208 -13.20 -0.79 4.82
N ASP A 209 -13.84 -0.27 5.87
CA ASP A 209 -15.30 -0.32 6.08
C ASP A 209 -16.09 0.61 5.15
N HIS A 210 -15.40 1.52 4.46
CA HIS A 210 -15.94 2.41 3.44
C HIS A 210 -15.56 1.97 2.01
N ASP A 211 -14.88 0.84 1.85
CA ASP A 211 -14.64 0.26 0.53
C ASP A 211 -15.90 -0.45 0.00
N THR A 212 -15.83 -0.85 -1.26
CA THR A 212 -16.88 -1.50 -2.04
C THR A 212 -16.96 -3.01 -1.79
N GLY A 213 -16.90 -3.42 -0.52
CA GLY A 213 -17.10 -4.81 -0.08
C GLY A 213 -15.87 -5.73 -0.15
N MET A 214 -14.70 -5.17 -0.47
CA MET A 214 -13.41 -5.89 -0.47
C MET A 214 -12.46 -5.39 0.61
N ASP A 215 -12.91 -4.47 1.47
CA ASP A 215 -12.17 -3.96 2.62
C ASP A 215 -10.80 -3.36 2.25
N ARG A 216 -10.63 -2.82 1.05
CA ARG A 216 -9.38 -2.18 0.62
C ARG A 216 -9.22 -0.83 1.29
N GLN A 217 -8.01 -0.55 1.75
CA GLN A 217 -7.64 0.76 2.27
C GLN A 217 -7.04 1.63 1.16
N TRP A 218 -7.51 2.86 1.00
CA TRP A 218 -6.94 3.84 0.07
C TRP A 218 -6.25 4.96 0.84
N ASP A 219 -4.97 5.15 0.53
CA ASP A 219 -4.13 6.16 1.14
C ASP A 219 -4.60 7.58 0.82
N SER A 220 -4.43 8.49 1.78
CA SER A 220 -4.86 9.89 1.68
C SER A 220 -3.80 10.78 1.02
N LEU A 221 -4.17 12.05 0.83
CA LEU A 221 -3.31 13.14 0.39
C LEU A 221 -1.98 13.24 1.15
N GLU A 222 -1.97 12.99 2.47
CA GLU A 222 -0.73 13.08 3.28
C GLU A 222 0.31 12.06 2.80
N LEU A 223 -0.13 10.83 2.54
CA LEU A 223 0.73 9.76 2.02
C LEU A 223 1.06 10.00 0.54
N GLU A 224 0.08 10.42 -0.27
CA GLU A 224 0.30 10.80 -1.68
C GLU A 224 1.44 11.84 -1.80
N TYR A 225 1.46 12.84 -0.91
CA TYR A 225 2.42 13.94 -0.94
C TYR A 225 3.87 13.47 -0.82
N ASN A 226 4.12 12.33 -0.17
CA ASN A 226 5.47 11.76 -0.08
C ASN A 226 6.03 11.29 -1.43
N TYR A 227 5.15 11.02 -2.40
CA TYR A 227 5.53 10.53 -3.72
C TYR A 227 5.54 11.62 -4.79
N LEU A 228 5.06 12.83 -4.51
CA LEU A 228 5.06 13.91 -5.51
C LEU A 228 6.44 14.57 -5.66
N GLU A 229 6.82 14.87 -6.89
CA GLU A 229 7.97 15.74 -7.22
C GLU A 229 7.68 17.21 -6.88
N ASP A 230 8.73 18.02 -6.70
CA ASP A 230 8.62 19.37 -6.13
C ASP A 230 7.72 20.32 -6.93
N LEU A 231 7.78 20.27 -8.27
CA LEU A 231 6.92 21.09 -9.12
C LEU A 231 5.46 20.64 -9.04
N SER A 232 5.21 19.33 -8.96
CA SER A 232 3.88 18.76 -8.75
C SER A 232 3.28 19.25 -7.43
N LYS A 233 4.05 19.20 -6.34
CA LYS A 233 3.64 19.71 -5.02
C LYS A 233 3.29 21.19 -5.06
N LYS A 234 4.09 21.98 -5.78
CA LYS A 234 3.97 23.44 -5.80
C LYS A 234 2.81 23.95 -6.65
N TYR A 235 2.56 23.33 -7.80
CA TYR A 235 1.68 23.91 -8.82
C TYR A 235 0.40 23.13 -9.11
N SER A 236 0.30 21.86 -8.71
CA SER A 236 -0.94 21.12 -8.88
C SER A 236 -2.07 21.65 -7.99
N VAL A 237 -3.31 21.35 -8.37
CA VAL A 237 -4.52 21.70 -7.64
C VAL A 237 -5.34 20.45 -7.35
N LEU A 238 -6.25 20.55 -6.38
CA LEU A 238 -7.05 19.44 -5.87
C LEU A 238 -8.54 19.66 -6.19
N PRO A 239 -8.99 19.41 -7.44
CA PRO A 239 -10.41 19.50 -7.77
C PRO A 239 -11.21 18.44 -6.97
N LEU A 240 -12.41 18.83 -6.54
CA LEU A 240 -13.33 18.02 -5.77
C LEU A 240 -14.77 18.33 -6.16
N ASN A 241 -15.59 17.30 -6.38
CA ASN A 241 -17.03 17.45 -6.60
C ASN A 241 -17.82 16.31 -5.95
N ASN A 242 -18.13 16.45 -4.66
CA ASN A 242 -18.94 15.45 -3.92
C ASN A 242 -20.41 15.36 -4.37
N SER A 243 -20.89 16.32 -5.17
CA SER A 243 -22.28 16.36 -5.63
C SER A 243 -22.47 15.71 -7.00
N VAL A 244 -21.38 15.34 -7.69
CA VAL A 244 -21.46 14.67 -8.98
C VAL A 244 -22.19 13.33 -8.85
N GLN A 245 -23.13 13.09 -9.78
CA GLN A 245 -23.80 11.81 -9.90
C GLN A 245 -22.94 10.92 -10.80
N LEU A 246 -22.32 9.89 -10.21
CA LEU A 246 -21.47 8.98 -10.95
C LEU A 246 -22.30 7.96 -11.73
N ASN A 247 -21.86 7.65 -12.94
CA ASN A 247 -22.44 6.60 -13.76
C ASN A 247 -21.38 5.55 -14.14
N PHE A 248 -21.46 4.39 -13.48
CA PHE A 248 -20.57 3.23 -13.64
C PHE A 248 -20.99 2.31 -14.80
N SER A 249 -21.35 2.88 -15.96
CA SER A 249 -21.71 2.07 -17.14
C SER A 249 -20.49 1.35 -17.76
N GLU A 250 -19.30 1.92 -17.64
CA GLU A 250 -18.08 1.43 -18.31
C GLU A 250 -17.29 0.43 -17.47
N ILE A 251 -17.35 0.57 -16.14
CA ILE A 251 -16.64 -0.28 -15.19
C ILE A 251 -17.57 -0.64 -14.02
N PRO A 252 -17.40 -1.80 -13.38
CA PRO A 252 -18.20 -2.15 -12.22
C PRO A 252 -18.03 -1.16 -11.06
N GLU A 253 -19.11 -0.90 -10.30
CA GLU A 253 -19.09 0.00 -9.13
C GLU A 253 -18.07 -0.41 -8.07
N TYR A 254 -17.76 -1.70 -7.96
CA TYR A 254 -16.78 -2.20 -7.00
C TYR A 254 -15.31 -1.99 -7.44
N SER A 255 -15.05 -1.46 -8.64
CA SER A 255 -13.68 -1.22 -9.11
C SER A 255 -12.89 -0.30 -8.17
N ALA A 256 -13.53 0.75 -7.66
CA ALA A 256 -13.03 1.60 -6.57
C ALA A 256 -14.22 2.34 -5.92
N PRO A 257 -14.10 2.77 -4.65
CA PRO A 257 -15.12 3.60 -4.00
C PRO A 257 -15.44 4.87 -4.79
N LYS A 258 -16.67 5.36 -4.69
CA LYS A 258 -17.10 6.59 -5.40
C LYS A 258 -16.22 7.79 -5.04
N GLU A 259 -15.74 7.86 -3.81
CA GLU A 259 -14.91 8.92 -3.27
C GLU A 259 -13.65 9.10 -4.11
N VAL A 260 -13.06 7.99 -4.61
CA VAL A 260 -11.91 8.01 -5.54
C VAL A 260 -12.22 8.78 -6.82
N TYR A 261 -13.45 8.72 -7.33
CA TYR A 261 -13.85 9.36 -8.59
C TYR A 261 -14.51 10.73 -8.40
N GLN A 262 -14.63 11.22 -7.16
CA GLN A 262 -15.16 12.54 -6.83
C GLN A 262 -14.04 13.55 -6.53
N THR A 263 -12.82 13.06 -6.38
CA THR A 263 -11.59 13.81 -6.10
C THR A 263 -10.61 13.62 -7.24
N GLY A 264 -9.59 14.46 -7.28
CA GLY A 264 -8.43 14.22 -8.11
C GLY A 264 -7.33 15.23 -7.86
N ARG A 265 -6.21 15.06 -8.55
CA ARG A 265 -5.15 16.05 -8.66
C ARG A 265 -5.00 16.45 -10.11
N SER A 266 -5.11 17.76 -10.38
CA SER A 266 -4.91 18.33 -11.71
C SER A 266 -3.80 19.37 -11.74
N MET A 267 -3.41 19.82 -12.93
CA MET A 267 -2.41 20.89 -13.09
C MET A 267 -3.05 22.28 -12.92
N GLY A 268 -4.37 22.39 -13.14
CA GLY A 268 -5.17 23.60 -12.91
C GLY A 268 -5.38 24.45 -14.16
N ARG A 269 -5.82 25.70 -14.01
CA ARG A 269 -6.25 26.55 -15.15
C ARG A 269 -5.14 27.37 -15.81
N ASN A 270 -3.95 27.44 -15.22
CA ASN A 270 -2.87 28.27 -15.75
C ASN A 270 -2.08 27.54 -16.86
N LYS A 271 -2.53 27.68 -18.11
CA LYS A 271 -1.90 27.01 -19.26
C LYS A 271 -0.41 27.28 -19.41
N THR A 272 0.08 28.46 -19.04
CA THR A 272 1.51 28.79 -19.15
C THR A 272 2.32 27.97 -18.17
N ILE A 273 1.84 27.85 -16.92
CA ILE A 273 2.48 27.00 -15.90
C ILE A 273 2.36 25.53 -16.30
N ASN A 274 1.17 25.07 -16.69
CA ASN A 274 0.94 23.66 -17.00
C ASN A 274 1.81 23.12 -18.14
N LYS A 275 2.20 23.96 -19.10
CA LYS A 275 3.13 23.58 -20.18
C LYS A 275 4.60 23.52 -19.76
N SER A 276 4.92 24.02 -18.56
CA SER A 276 6.29 24.17 -18.06
C SER A 276 6.77 23.03 -17.16
N TYR A 277 5.85 22.14 -16.72
CA TYR A 277 6.17 20.98 -15.88
C TYR A 277 5.27 19.79 -16.23
N ASN A 278 5.62 18.61 -15.74
CA ASN A 278 4.72 17.45 -15.77
C ASN A 278 4.24 17.18 -14.34
N LEU A 279 2.95 16.87 -14.19
CA LEU A 279 2.43 16.38 -12.93
C LEU A 279 2.95 14.97 -12.67
N THR A 280 3.93 14.87 -11.78
CA THR A 280 4.79 13.68 -11.61
C THR A 280 4.75 13.14 -10.19
N TRP A 281 4.56 11.82 -10.08
CA TRP A 281 4.77 11.01 -8.89
C TRP A 281 6.01 10.10 -9.08
N LYS A 282 6.71 9.82 -7.99
CA LYS A 282 7.92 9.01 -7.87
C LYS A 282 7.73 7.96 -6.79
N PHE A 283 7.66 6.70 -7.20
CA PHE A 283 7.39 5.56 -6.33
C PHE A 283 8.62 4.65 -6.19
N PRO A 284 9.19 4.46 -4.99
CA PRO A 284 10.26 3.50 -4.77
C PRO A 284 9.74 2.05 -4.76
N VAL A 285 10.03 1.29 -5.80
CA VAL A 285 9.57 -0.10 -6.01
C VAL A 285 10.74 -1.07 -6.10
N ASP A 286 10.54 -2.34 -5.82
CA ASP A 286 11.62 -3.35 -5.95
C ASP A 286 11.99 -3.53 -7.42
N SER A 287 13.29 -3.46 -7.74
CA SER A 287 13.76 -3.79 -9.08
C SER A 287 13.61 -5.28 -9.39
N MET A 288 13.76 -5.63 -10.67
CA MET A 288 13.65 -6.98 -11.21
C MET A 288 12.24 -7.58 -11.14
N PHE A 289 11.22 -6.74 -10.99
CA PHE A 289 9.81 -7.13 -11.06
C PHE A 289 9.05 -6.32 -12.10
N ALA A 290 7.99 -6.94 -12.62
CA ALA A 290 6.95 -6.25 -13.37
C ALA A 290 5.88 -5.73 -12.41
N TYR A 291 5.28 -4.60 -12.77
CA TYR A 291 4.24 -3.93 -11.99
C TYR A 291 3.04 -3.65 -12.88
N LEU A 292 1.86 -4.08 -12.43
CA LEU A 292 0.59 -3.56 -12.92
C LEU A 292 0.36 -2.18 -12.29
N VAL A 293 0.18 -1.17 -13.13
CA VAL A 293 -0.17 0.20 -12.74
C VAL A 293 -1.57 0.48 -13.27
N ARG A 294 -2.54 0.61 -12.37
CA ARG A 294 -3.92 0.98 -12.68
C ARG A 294 -4.15 2.45 -12.36
N LEU A 295 -4.55 3.20 -13.37
CA LEU A 295 -4.88 4.62 -13.26
C LEU A 295 -6.40 4.78 -13.32
N HIS A 296 -6.99 5.33 -12.27
CA HIS A 296 -8.43 5.61 -12.20
C HIS A 296 -8.71 7.04 -12.67
N PHE A 297 -9.73 7.19 -13.50
CA PHE A 297 -10.13 8.46 -14.09
C PHE A 297 -11.65 8.67 -13.99
N CYS A 298 -12.04 9.91 -13.71
CA CYS A 298 -13.40 10.39 -13.83
C CYS A 298 -13.32 11.90 -14.05
N GLU A 299 -13.87 12.37 -15.17
CA GLU A 299 -13.99 13.81 -15.40
C GLU A 299 -15.27 14.30 -14.73
N PHE A 300 -15.15 15.20 -13.76
CA PHE A 300 -16.28 15.68 -12.95
C PHE A 300 -16.35 17.22 -12.88
N GLU A 301 -15.42 17.93 -13.52
CA GLU A 301 -15.43 19.39 -13.56
C GLU A 301 -16.46 19.86 -14.59
N GLY A 302 -17.38 20.75 -14.19
CA GLY A 302 -18.53 21.13 -15.02
C GLY A 302 -18.18 21.83 -16.34
N ASP A 303 -16.97 22.37 -16.47
CA ASP A 303 -16.49 23.03 -17.70
C ASP A 303 -15.92 22.03 -18.72
N ILE A 304 -15.72 20.76 -18.34
CA ILE A 304 -15.07 19.73 -19.17
C ILE A 304 -16.10 18.65 -19.48
N THR A 305 -16.71 18.74 -20.65
CA THR A 305 -17.88 17.93 -21.01
C THR A 305 -17.78 17.26 -22.37
N MET A 306 -16.87 17.73 -23.22
CA MET A 306 -16.71 17.28 -24.59
C MET A 306 -15.32 16.67 -24.83
N PRO A 307 -15.19 15.75 -25.80
CA PRO A 307 -13.89 15.33 -26.29
C PRO A 307 -12.98 16.51 -26.62
N ARG A 308 -11.70 16.39 -26.29
CA ARG A 308 -10.65 17.40 -26.43
C ARG A 308 -10.81 18.63 -25.54
N ASP A 309 -11.72 18.63 -24.57
CA ASP A 309 -11.69 19.66 -23.54
C ASP A 309 -10.40 19.53 -22.72
N ARG A 310 -10.06 18.32 -22.28
CA ARG A 310 -8.82 18.01 -21.55
C ARG A 310 -8.10 16.84 -22.23
N LEU A 311 -7.10 17.17 -23.05
CA LEU A 311 -6.22 16.20 -23.71
C LEU A 311 -4.81 16.29 -23.12
N PHE A 312 -4.31 15.16 -22.62
CA PHE A 312 -2.98 15.06 -22.01
C PHE A 312 -2.22 13.82 -22.47
N ARG A 313 -0.98 13.68 -21.99
CA ARG A 313 -0.16 12.49 -22.22
C ARG A 313 0.16 11.83 -20.89
N ILE A 314 0.29 10.52 -20.94
CA ILE A 314 0.66 9.69 -19.80
C ILE A 314 2.03 9.08 -20.09
N TYR A 315 2.93 9.21 -19.13
CA TYR A 315 4.24 8.57 -19.13
C TYR A 315 4.40 7.70 -17.90
N ILE A 316 4.94 6.50 -18.10
CA ILE A 316 5.37 5.61 -17.02
C ILE A 316 6.84 5.30 -17.24
N SER A 317 7.68 5.62 -16.26
CA SER A 317 9.15 5.48 -16.30
C SER A 317 9.78 6.03 -17.58
N ASN A 318 9.41 7.28 -17.93
CA ASN A 318 9.83 8.03 -19.12
C ASN A 318 9.39 7.46 -20.48
N GLN A 319 8.57 6.42 -20.50
CA GLN A 319 7.96 5.89 -21.71
C GLN A 319 6.55 6.45 -21.85
N SER A 320 6.21 6.95 -23.04
CA SER A 320 4.84 7.40 -23.32
C SER A 320 3.93 6.18 -23.47
N VAL A 321 2.89 6.11 -22.65
CA VAL A 321 1.91 5.01 -22.67
C VAL A 321 0.56 5.44 -23.24
N ASP A 322 0.29 6.75 -23.24
CA ASP A 322 -0.82 7.34 -23.97
C ASP A 322 -0.46 8.76 -24.42
N GLN A 323 -0.65 9.06 -25.71
CA GLN A 323 -0.32 10.36 -26.30
C GLN A 323 -1.53 11.27 -26.50
N MET A 324 -2.74 10.73 -26.37
CA MET A 324 -4.01 11.40 -26.63
C MET A 324 -5.03 11.01 -25.55
N ALA A 325 -4.59 11.06 -24.29
CA ALA A 325 -5.43 10.71 -23.16
C ALA A 325 -6.58 11.72 -23.03
N ASP A 326 -7.80 11.21 -23.15
CA ASP A 326 -9.04 11.97 -23.12
C ASP A 326 -10.09 11.14 -22.37
N ILE A 327 -10.41 11.58 -21.16
CA ILE A 327 -11.30 10.85 -20.25
C ILE A 327 -12.73 10.85 -20.79
N ILE A 328 -13.19 11.93 -21.44
CA ILE A 328 -14.53 12.00 -22.03
C ILE A 328 -14.65 11.00 -23.18
N MET A 329 -13.62 10.86 -24.01
CA MET A 329 -13.59 9.86 -25.09
C MET A 329 -13.58 8.43 -24.56
N TRP A 330 -12.87 8.15 -23.46
CA TRP A 330 -12.85 6.80 -22.88
C TRP A 330 -14.13 6.43 -22.16
N SER A 331 -14.72 7.38 -21.43
CA SER A 331 -15.83 7.13 -20.52
C SER A 331 -17.20 7.41 -21.13
N GLY A 332 -17.25 8.11 -22.26
CA GLY A 332 -18.49 8.53 -22.91
C GLY A 332 -19.16 9.76 -22.28
N GLY A 333 -18.51 10.45 -21.33
CA GLY A 333 -19.04 11.70 -20.77
C GLY A 333 -18.54 12.06 -19.37
N ASN A 334 -18.92 13.26 -18.91
CA ASN A 334 -18.64 13.73 -17.55
C ASN A 334 -19.40 12.89 -16.50
N GLY A 335 -18.81 12.70 -15.33
CA GLY A 335 -19.33 11.90 -14.23
C GLY A 335 -19.27 10.39 -14.48
N ARG A 336 -18.45 9.91 -15.43
CA ARG A 336 -18.35 8.49 -15.79
C ARG A 336 -16.97 7.93 -15.45
N PRO A 337 -16.86 7.12 -14.39
CA PRO A 337 -15.61 6.46 -14.01
C PRO A 337 -15.10 5.49 -15.06
N VAL A 338 -13.78 5.47 -15.26
CA VAL A 338 -13.02 4.48 -16.04
C VAL A 338 -11.67 4.21 -15.37
N TYR A 339 -10.98 3.15 -15.77
CA TYR A 339 -9.58 2.97 -15.44
C TYR A 339 -8.77 2.47 -16.64
N LYS A 340 -7.45 2.65 -16.59
CA LYS A 340 -6.49 2.14 -17.57
C LYS A 340 -5.39 1.35 -16.86
N ASP A 341 -5.07 0.19 -17.41
CA ASP A 341 -4.05 -0.71 -16.88
C ASP A 341 -2.82 -0.71 -17.79
N TYR A 342 -1.64 -0.66 -17.17
CA TYR A 342 -0.35 -0.76 -17.83
C TYR A 342 0.55 -1.70 -17.05
N VAL A 343 1.38 -2.48 -17.74
CA VAL A 343 2.43 -3.30 -17.11
C VAL A 343 3.80 -2.73 -17.44
N VAL A 344 4.61 -2.44 -16.42
CA VAL A 344 5.99 -1.95 -16.59
C VAL A 344 6.96 -2.84 -15.84
N PHE A 345 8.07 -3.20 -16.48
CA PHE A 345 9.17 -3.90 -15.82
C PHE A 345 10.22 -2.91 -15.32
N MET A 346 10.57 -3.02 -14.06
CA MET A 346 11.52 -2.12 -13.40
C MET A 346 12.88 -2.79 -13.30
N SER A 347 13.76 -2.53 -14.25
CA SER A 347 15.12 -3.04 -14.25
C SER A 347 15.95 -2.42 -13.11
N GLY A 348 16.90 -3.19 -12.59
CA GLY A 348 17.92 -2.74 -11.64
C GLY A 348 19.21 -3.52 -11.84
N ASP A 349 20.14 -3.40 -10.89
CA ASP A 349 21.33 -4.25 -10.88
C ASP A 349 20.92 -5.69 -10.48
N PRO A 350 21.09 -6.71 -11.34
CA PRO A 350 20.73 -8.08 -11.02
C PRO A 350 21.52 -8.65 -9.84
N THR A 351 22.69 -8.09 -9.55
CA THR A 351 23.56 -8.55 -8.46
C THR A 351 23.17 -7.98 -7.11
N ILE A 352 22.44 -6.86 -7.09
CA ILE A 352 21.93 -6.21 -5.88
C ILE A 352 20.53 -5.66 -6.17
N PRO A 353 19.46 -6.49 -6.06
CA PRO A 353 18.09 -6.04 -6.27
C PRO A 353 17.69 -5.03 -5.19
N LYS A 354 17.82 -3.74 -5.51
CA LYS A 354 17.41 -2.61 -4.65
C LYS A 354 16.10 -1.99 -5.12
N LYS A 355 15.57 -1.08 -4.29
CA LYS A 355 14.51 -0.17 -4.71
C LYS A 355 14.99 0.72 -5.86
N VAL A 356 14.15 0.86 -6.88
CA VAL A 356 14.30 1.81 -7.99
C VAL A 356 13.05 2.69 -8.07
N ASN A 357 13.18 3.87 -8.67
CA ASN A 357 12.06 4.80 -8.78
C ASN A 357 11.25 4.55 -10.05
N LEU A 358 9.98 4.19 -9.88
CA LEU A 358 8.98 4.22 -10.94
C LEU A 358 8.35 5.61 -10.97
N PHE A 359 8.41 6.26 -12.14
CA PHE A 359 7.83 7.59 -12.31
C PHE A 359 6.51 7.50 -13.07
N LEU A 360 5.44 8.10 -12.54
CA LEU A 360 4.21 8.36 -13.28
C LEU A 360 4.17 9.85 -13.57
N ALA A 361 4.05 10.25 -14.83
CA ALA A 361 3.98 11.66 -15.21
C ALA A 361 2.83 11.92 -16.17
N LEU A 362 2.06 12.97 -15.89
CA LEU A 362 1.04 13.51 -16.77
C LEU A 362 1.52 14.84 -17.35
N GLU A 363 1.48 14.94 -18.67
CA GLU A 363 1.88 16.14 -19.40
C GLU A 363 0.64 16.77 -20.07
N ALA A 364 0.32 18.01 -19.68
CA ALA A 364 -0.68 18.80 -20.40
C ALA A 364 -0.29 18.96 -21.88
N SER A 365 -1.26 18.87 -22.79
CA SER A 365 -0.99 19.12 -24.21
C SER A 365 -0.35 20.50 -24.40
N LYS A 366 0.81 20.55 -25.07
CA LYS A 366 1.52 21.81 -25.35
C LYS A 366 0.88 22.63 -26.48
N LYS A 367 0.00 22.01 -27.27
CA LYS A 367 -0.60 22.59 -28.48
C LYS A 367 -2.01 23.11 -28.17
N ASP A 368 -2.18 24.42 -28.15
CA ASP A 368 -3.47 25.08 -27.80
C ASP A 368 -4.60 24.72 -28.76
N TRP A 369 -4.30 24.39 -30.01
CA TRP A 369 -5.33 23.98 -30.97
C TRP A 369 -5.82 22.54 -30.76
N LEU A 370 -5.11 21.73 -29.95
CA LEU A 370 -5.50 20.34 -29.69
C LEU A 370 -6.52 20.21 -28.56
N THR A 371 -6.49 21.11 -27.57
CA THR A 371 -7.26 21.00 -26.33
C THR A 371 -7.81 22.35 -25.89
N ASN A 372 -9.01 22.40 -25.31
CA ASN A 372 -9.56 23.64 -24.77
C ASN A 372 -8.90 24.04 -23.45
N TYR A 373 -8.51 23.04 -22.64
CA TYR A 373 -7.81 23.18 -21.38
C TYR A 373 -6.48 22.42 -21.43
N ASN A 374 -5.36 23.13 -21.35
CA ASN A 374 -4.03 22.51 -21.24
C ASN A 374 -3.83 22.03 -19.81
N ASP A 375 -4.41 20.89 -19.47
CA ASP A 375 -4.43 20.33 -18.13
C ASP A 375 -4.38 18.80 -18.19
N ALA A 376 -4.14 18.16 -17.07
CA ALA A 376 -4.21 16.72 -16.88
C ALA A 376 -4.78 16.42 -15.48
N ILE A 377 -5.43 15.27 -15.30
CA ILE A 377 -6.02 14.88 -14.01
C ILE A 377 -5.82 13.39 -13.75
N LEU A 378 -5.69 13.01 -12.48
CA LEU A 378 -5.77 11.64 -11.99
C LEU A 378 -6.66 11.59 -10.74
N ASN A 379 -7.48 10.56 -10.63
CA ASN A 379 -8.46 10.40 -9.55
C ASN A 379 -8.02 9.32 -8.54
N GLY A 380 -7.39 8.26 -9.02
CA GLY A 380 -6.89 7.18 -8.15
C GLY A 380 -5.75 6.41 -8.79
N LEU A 381 -4.98 5.72 -7.96
CA LEU A 381 -3.85 4.89 -8.39
C LEU A 381 -3.85 3.58 -7.61
N GLU A 382 -3.73 2.46 -8.30
CA GLU A 382 -3.33 1.19 -7.69
C GLU A 382 -2.08 0.65 -8.39
N MET A 383 -1.18 0.05 -7.62
CA MET A 383 0.03 -0.56 -8.15
C MET A 383 0.28 -1.91 -7.50
N PHE A 384 0.50 -2.91 -8.34
CA PHE A 384 0.73 -4.28 -7.92
C PHE A 384 2.01 -4.83 -8.52
N LYS A 385 2.89 -5.36 -7.68
CA LYS A 385 4.02 -6.18 -8.13
C LYS A 385 3.50 -7.53 -8.62
N LEU A 386 3.96 -7.98 -9.78
CA LEU A 386 3.61 -9.28 -10.35
C LEU A 386 4.67 -10.33 -9.99
N SER A 387 4.23 -11.54 -9.68
CA SER A 387 5.14 -12.64 -9.33
C SER A 387 6.04 -13.01 -10.51
N ALA A 388 7.34 -13.16 -10.25
CA ALA A 388 8.30 -13.69 -11.20
C ALA A 388 8.81 -15.03 -10.68
N ASN A 389 8.70 -16.11 -11.47
CA ASN A 389 9.08 -17.46 -11.05
C ASN A 389 8.49 -17.88 -9.70
N GLN A 390 7.18 -17.62 -9.51
CA GLN A 390 6.44 -17.87 -8.26
C GLN A 390 6.94 -17.08 -7.04
N ASN A 391 7.74 -16.02 -7.23
CA ASN A 391 8.26 -15.18 -6.15
C ASN A 391 7.69 -13.76 -6.24
N LEU A 392 7.30 -13.21 -5.10
CA LEU A 392 6.95 -11.79 -4.89
C LEU A 392 7.89 -11.08 -3.91
N ALA A 393 8.74 -11.84 -3.21
CA ALA A 393 9.60 -11.30 -2.18
C ALA A 393 10.65 -10.35 -2.79
N GLY A 394 10.55 -9.07 -2.43
CA GLY A 394 11.64 -8.12 -2.54
C GLY A 394 12.65 -8.30 -1.40
N GLN A 395 13.79 -7.62 -1.48
CA GLN A 395 14.73 -7.58 -0.36
C GLN A 395 14.16 -6.73 0.79
N SER A 396 14.46 -7.13 2.03
CA SER A 396 14.19 -6.29 3.20
C SER A 396 14.94 -4.94 3.07
N PRO A 397 14.35 -3.82 3.51
CA PRO A 397 14.99 -2.52 3.43
C PRO A 397 16.25 -2.46 4.30
N ASP A 398 17.17 -1.54 3.97
CA ASP A 398 18.30 -1.24 4.84
C ASP A 398 17.80 -0.66 6.17
N PRO A 399 18.39 -1.04 7.32
CA PRO A 399 17.98 -0.50 8.61
C PRO A 399 18.23 1.02 8.66
N PRO A 400 17.33 1.81 9.28
CA PRO A 400 17.54 3.23 9.44
C PRO A 400 18.82 3.48 10.27
N PRO A 401 19.50 4.63 10.06
CA PRO A 401 20.66 5.00 10.87
C PRO A 401 20.30 4.97 12.36
N ILE A 402 21.11 4.28 13.17
CA ILE A 402 20.92 4.22 14.62
C ILE A 402 20.96 5.65 15.17
N ALA A 403 19.82 6.15 15.65
CA ALA A 403 19.79 7.40 16.40
C ALA A 403 20.68 7.23 17.65
N PRO A 404 21.55 8.21 17.99
CA PRO A 404 22.35 8.12 19.20
C PRO A 404 21.44 7.84 20.39
N ALA A 405 21.75 6.81 21.17
CA ALA A 405 20.97 6.44 22.35
C ALA A 405 20.71 7.71 23.17
N ARG A 406 19.43 8.07 23.36
CA ARG A 406 19.04 9.07 24.34
C ARG A 406 19.49 8.52 25.69
N GLY A 407 20.63 9.03 26.17
CA GLY A 407 21.15 8.72 27.50
C GLY A 407 20.04 8.94 28.50
N THR A 408 19.72 7.88 29.26
CA THR A 408 18.87 7.95 30.44
C THR A 408 19.28 9.14 31.30
N PRO A 409 18.35 9.99 31.77
CA PRO A 409 18.70 11.04 32.71
C PRO A 409 19.26 10.38 33.97
N SER A 410 20.55 10.60 34.23
CA SER A 410 21.17 10.18 35.48
C SER A 410 20.47 10.90 36.63
N LYS A 411 19.88 10.14 37.56
CA LYS A 411 19.38 10.67 38.83
C LYS A 411 20.52 11.41 39.54
N PRO A 412 20.33 12.65 40.01
CA PRO A 412 21.35 13.33 40.79
C PRO A 412 21.57 12.58 42.11
N SER A 413 22.80 12.09 42.29
CA SER A 413 23.30 11.56 43.57
C SER A 413 23.31 12.69 44.60
N ALA A 414 22.57 12.53 45.69
CA ALA A 414 22.70 13.39 46.86
C ALA A 414 24.10 13.27 47.46
N ARG A 415 24.85 14.37 47.51
CA ARG A 415 26.03 14.54 48.38
C ARG A 415 25.99 15.91 49.06
N SER A 416 26.33 15.88 50.34
CA SER A 416 26.23 16.91 51.37
C SER A 416 27.40 17.91 51.37
N GLY A 417 27.10 19.17 51.76
CA GLY A 417 28.02 20.22 52.28
C GLY A 417 28.66 21.10 51.20
N THR A 418 28.81 22.42 51.29
CA THR A 418 28.63 23.47 52.32
C THR A 418 28.60 24.85 51.58
N PRO A 419 28.24 25.99 52.21
CA PRO A 419 27.57 27.11 51.53
C PRO A 419 28.51 28.21 50.99
N SER A 420 28.13 28.88 49.89
CA SER A 420 28.68 30.20 49.54
C SER A 420 27.76 31.06 48.65
N LYS A 421 27.35 32.19 49.25
CA LYS A 421 27.03 33.53 48.73
C LYS A 421 25.94 33.70 47.63
N LEU A 422 24.79 34.21 48.09
CA LEU A 422 23.75 34.89 47.31
C LEU A 422 24.35 36.07 46.50
N GLY A 423 24.19 36.03 45.18
CA GLY A 423 24.21 37.20 44.30
C GLY A 423 22.78 37.49 43.83
N VAL A 424 22.23 38.63 44.23
CA VAL A 424 20.90 39.12 43.83
C VAL A 424 21.01 39.79 42.46
N VAL A 425 20.22 39.35 41.48
CA VAL A 425 19.98 40.09 40.23
C VAL A 425 18.47 40.23 40.04
N ARG A 426 18.01 41.48 40.00
CA ARG A 426 16.61 41.89 39.80
C ARG A 426 16.25 41.81 38.30
N TYR A 427 15.08 41.25 38.01
CA TYR A 427 14.45 41.30 36.68
C TYR A 427 13.66 42.59 36.50
N GLY A 428 13.91 43.31 35.39
CA GLY A 428 13.09 44.40 34.90
C GLY A 428 12.16 43.93 33.78
N ILE A 429 10.87 44.27 33.89
CA ILE A 429 9.80 43.99 32.91
C ILE A 429 9.72 45.19 31.94
N PRO A 430 9.68 45.00 30.61
CA PRO A 430 9.35 46.08 29.69
C PRO A 430 7.85 46.09 29.36
N TYR A 431 7.20 47.22 29.62
CA TYR A 431 5.92 47.59 29.03
C TYR A 431 6.13 48.10 27.60
N ARG A 432 5.26 47.73 26.67
CA ARG A 432 5.07 48.43 25.39
C ARG A 432 3.77 49.23 25.46
N ASN A 433 3.84 50.49 25.06
CA ASN A 433 2.73 51.24 24.48
C ASN A 433 2.59 50.89 23.00
#